data_AF-A0A7W1TXK3-F1
#
_entry.id   AF-A0A7W1TXK3-F1
#
_cell.length_a   1.000
_cell.length_b   1.000
_cell.length_c   1.000
_cell.angle_alpha   90.00
_cell.angle_beta   90.00
_cell.angle_gamma   90.00
#
_symmetry.space_group_name_H-M   'P 1'
#
loop_
_entity.id
_entity.type
_entity.pdbx_description
1 polymer ?
#
loop_
_entity_poly.entity_id
_entity_poly.type
_entity_poly.pdbx_seq_one_letter_code
_entity_poly.pdbx_strand_id
1 'polypeptide(L)'
;MPLISVSSRLSAPRLVLAAGLSGVLALGLLASADGSSHREAPMIAEDPVADNTDVYAFVPPDDPDTVTLIANWNGFQEPGGGPNYFKFGDDVLYEIKVDSDGDAVEDVTYGFRFSTTTVDPNSFLYATGPITSIEDDTWNRPQTYTVFRDGTEIATNLLTPPANVGPRSTPDYESLAAEAIHDLPGGGQVFAGQRDEGFYVDIASIFDLGGLRPLNSAHAIPLPDAGGIDTFAGYNVQSIALQVPKSDLVEGDEPVIGVWATSSRMATRTLNTGAASSFSGDWVQVSRLGSPLVNEVVVPLGAKDAFNGLEPVQDADVFPTLSAPPLSTEGDIPLVTDPILAGLVEALYGVEVPPAPRADLVSIFLTGIADVNQPEGVRPA
;
A
#
# COMPACT_ATOMS: atom_id res chain seq x y z
N MET A 1 -11.35 -2.06 -0.01
CA MET A 1 -10.27 -2.71 0.79
C MET A 1 -9.98 -4.09 0.21
N PRO A 2 -8.75 -4.64 0.29
CA PRO A 2 -8.50 -6.03 -0.06
C PRO A 2 -9.01 -6.94 1.07
N LEU A 3 -9.93 -7.86 0.74
CA LEU A 3 -10.53 -8.82 1.67
C LEU A 3 -9.91 -10.21 1.48
N ILE A 4 -9.30 -10.78 2.52
CA ILE A 4 -8.55 -12.05 2.44
C ILE A 4 -9.26 -13.16 3.22
N SER A 5 -9.44 -14.31 2.56
CA SER A 5 -10.02 -15.52 3.16
C SER A 5 -8.94 -16.41 3.78
N VAL A 6 -9.09 -16.70 5.07
CA VAL A 6 -8.13 -17.50 5.83
C VAL A 6 -8.68 -18.91 6.07
N SER A 7 -8.45 -19.86 5.15
CA SER A 7 -8.94 -21.25 5.30
C SER A 7 -7.81 -22.27 5.52
N SER A 8 -8.07 -23.27 6.37
CA SER A 8 -7.22 -24.45 6.57
C SER A 8 -7.91 -25.69 6.00
N ARG A 9 -7.19 -26.52 5.21
CA ARG A 9 -7.27 -28.01 5.20
C ARG A 9 -6.39 -28.69 4.16
N LEU A 10 -5.84 -29.83 4.60
CA LEU A 10 -4.90 -30.73 3.92
C LEU A 10 -5.56 -31.84 3.06
N SER A 11 -4.82 -32.20 2.01
CA SER A 11 -4.67 -33.53 1.35
C SER A 11 -5.64 -34.01 0.24
N ALA A 12 -5.07 -34.24 -0.95
CA ALA A 12 -5.56 -35.10 -2.04
C ALA A 12 -4.71 -36.41 -2.09
N PRO A 13 -5.06 -37.51 -2.80
CA PRO A 13 -5.07 -37.52 -4.28
C PRO A 13 -5.94 -38.60 -5.02
N ARG A 14 -6.27 -38.36 -6.30
CA ARG A 14 -5.89 -39.16 -7.51
C ARG A 14 -6.88 -39.04 -8.68
N LEU A 15 -6.26 -38.89 -9.84
CA LEU A 15 -6.75 -38.60 -11.19
C LEU A 15 -7.29 -39.85 -11.91
N VAL A 16 -8.36 -39.71 -12.71
CA VAL A 16 -8.60 -40.53 -13.92
C VAL A 16 -9.04 -39.61 -15.05
N LEU A 17 -8.28 -39.66 -16.15
CA LEU A 17 -8.43 -38.88 -17.38
C LEU A 17 -9.56 -39.45 -18.26
N ALA A 18 -10.46 -38.61 -18.75
CA ALA A 18 -11.27 -38.90 -19.93
C ALA A 18 -11.33 -37.64 -20.81
N ALA A 19 -10.78 -37.75 -22.02
CA ALA A 19 -10.64 -36.66 -22.99
C ALA A 19 -12.00 -36.23 -23.53
N GLY A 20 -12.34 -34.96 -23.32
CA GLY A 20 -13.46 -34.26 -23.93
C GLY A 20 -13.13 -32.78 -23.97
N LEU A 21 -13.23 -32.18 -25.15
CA LEU A 21 -12.85 -30.81 -25.47
C LEU A 21 -13.64 -29.83 -24.57
N SER A 22 -13.04 -29.39 -23.47
CA SER A 22 -13.54 -28.35 -22.58
C SER A 22 -12.36 -27.45 -22.29
N GLY A 23 -12.41 -26.20 -22.77
CA GLY A 23 -11.49 -25.15 -22.38
C GLY A 23 -11.74 -24.81 -20.93
N VAL A 24 -11.19 -25.61 -20.03
CA VAL A 24 -11.13 -25.32 -18.60
C VAL A 24 -10.13 -24.20 -18.43
N LEU A 25 -10.69 -23.01 -18.19
CA LEU A 25 -10.05 -21.88 -17.53
C LEU A 25 -9.59 -22.39 -16.15
N ALA A 26 -8.41 -23.01 -16.09
CA ALA A 26 -7.75 -23.29 -14.83
C ALA A 26 -7.21 -21.95 -14.33
N LEU A 27 -8.05 -21.23 -13.59
CA LEU A 27 -7.65 -20.16 -12.69
C LEU A 27 -6.55 -20.72 -11.79
N GLY A 28 -5.30 -20.37 -12.10
CA GLY A 28 -4.27 -20.31 -11.08
C GLY A 28 -4.62 -19.15 -10.16
N LEU A 29 -5.29 -19.45 -9.05
CA LEU A 29 -5.35 -18.61 -7.86
C LEU A 29 -3.93 -18.54 -7.28
N LEU A 30 -3.04 -17.83 -7.95
CA LEU A 30 -2.00 -17.08 -7.28
C LEU A 30 -2.66 -15.74 -7.03
N ALA A 31 -2.89 -15.40 -5.76
CA ALA A 31 -3.19 -14.03 -5.38
C ALA A 31 -2.00 -13.20 -5.90
N SER A 32 -2.20 -12.51 -7.02
CA SER A 32 -1.33 -11.41 -7.39
C SER A 32 -1.48 -10.41 -6.26
N ALA A 33 -0.37 -10.11 -5.60
CA ALA A 33 -0.29 -9.01 -4.66
C ALA A 33 -0.61 -7.73 -5.49
N ASP A 34 -1.75 -7.11 -5.24
CA ASP A 34 -2.16 -5.93 -5.99
C ASP A 34 -1.63 -4.66 -5.32
N GLY A 35 -0.95 -3.82 -6.09
CA GLY A 35 -0.41 -2.54 -5.63
C GLY A 35 -1.13 -1.32 -6.20
N SER A 36 -0.83 -0.13 -5.68
CA SER A 36 -1.41 1.17 -6.05
C SER A 36 -0.32 2.13 -6.53
N SER A 37 -0.71 3.35 -6.96
CA SER A 37 0.22 4.33 -7.53
C SER A 37 0.75 5.30 -6.45
N HIS A 38 1.47 6.34 -6.85
CA HIS A 38 2.05 7.33 -5.94
C HIS A 38 1.70 8.77 -6.35
N ARG A 39 1.51 9.65 -5.35
CA ARG A 39 1.27 11.09 -5.50
C ARG A 39 -0.09 11.43 -6.11
N GLU A 40 -1.10 10.65 -5.75
CA GLU A 40 -2.43 10.67 -6.38
C GLU A 40 -3.17 11.97 -6.10
N ALA A 41 -3.07 12.46 -4.86
CA ALA A 41 -3.78 13.63 -4.39
C ALA A 41 -2.87 14.88 -4.42
N PRO A 42 -3.43 16.08 -4.72
CA PRO A 42 -2.65 17.31 -4.75
C PRO A 42 -1.83 17.56 -3.49
N MET A 43 -2.41 17.34 -2.29
CA MET A 43 -1.68 17.58 -1.04
C MET A 43 -0.61 16.51 -0.76
N ILE A 44 -0.90 15.23 -1.00
CA ILE A 44 0.07 14.16 -0.71
C ILE A 44 1.24 14.17 -1.70
N ALA A 45 1.04 14.68 -2.92
CA ALA A 45 2.11 14.88 -3.90
C ALA A 45 3.20 15.88 -3.41
N GLU A 46 2.91 16.69 -2.39
CA GLU A 46 3.87 17.60 -1.73
C GLU A 46 4.48 17.01 -0.45
N ASP A 47 4.00 15.85 0.02
CA ASP A 47 4.48 15.14 1.21
C ASP A 47 4.81 13.66 0.91
N PRO A 48 5.86 13.40 0.11
CA PRO A 48 6.17 12.04 -0.38
C PRO A 48 6.45 11.05 0.74
N VAL A 49 6.90 11.51 1.91
CA VAL A 49 7.24 10.62 3.04
C VAL A 49 5.98 10.06 3.71
N ALA A 50 4.85 10.77 3.62
CA ALA A 50 3.56 10.28 4.12
C ALA A 50 2.71 9.62 3.03
N ASP A 51 3.19 9.59 1.78
CA ASP A 51 2.47 9.06 0.64
C ASP A 51 2.43 7.54 0.68
N ASN A 52 1.28 6.97 1.02
CA ASN A 52 1.06 5.53 1.07
C ASN A 52 0.79 5.02 -0.35
N THR A 53 1.50 3.98 -0.73
CA THR A 53 1.57 3.55 -2.12
C THR A 53 0.95 2.20 -2.39
N ASP A 54 1.05 1.26 -1.46
CA ASP A 54 0.51 -0.09 -1.62
C ASP A 54 0.13 -0.68 -0.28
N VAL A 55 -0.87 -1.58 -0.31
CA VAL A 55 -1.21 -2.45 0.82
C VAL A 55 -1.41 -3.86 0.29
N TYR A 56 -0.66 -4.79 0.86
CA TYR A 56 -0.74 -6.20 0.56
C TYR A 56 -1.08 -6.95 1.84
N ALA A 57 -1.93 -7.96 1.73
CA ALA A 57 -2.12 -8.89 2.81
C ALA A 57 -2.34 -10.29 2.25
N PHE A 58 -1.73 -11.29 2.88
CA PHE A 58 -1.81 -12.67 2.42
C PHE A 58 -1.42 -13.65 3.52
N VAL A 59 -1.95 -14.87 3.44
CA VAL A 59 -1.45 -16.00 4.24
C VAL A 59 -0.17 -16.52 3.57
N PRO A 60 0.99 -16.43 4.23
CA PRO A 60 2.24 -16.82 3.61
C PRO A 60 2.35 -18.36 3.52
N PRO A 61 2.92 -18.91 2.43
CA PRO A 61 2.94 -20.36 2.18
C PRO A 61 3.90 -21.12 3.12
N ASP A 62 4.88 -20.43 3.69
CA ASP A 62 5.89 -20.94 4.61
C ASP A 62 5.44 -20.94 6.07
N ASP A 63 4.49 -20.06 6.45
CA ASP A 63 3.81 -20.10 7.76
C ASP A 63 2.30 -19.86 7.62
N PRO A 64 1.53 -20.91 7.28
CA PRO A 64 0.11 -20.78 7.03
C PRO A 64 -0.74 -20.55 8.28
N ASP A 65 -0.17 -20.43 9.48
CA ASP A 65 -0.90 -20.04 10.70
C ASP A 65 -0.80 -18.53 10.99
N THR A 66 -0.08 -17.79 10.13
CA THR A 66 0.09 -16.34 10.19
C THR A 66 -0.62 -15.62 9.03
N VAL A 67 -0.65 -14.30 9.11
CA VAL A 67 -0.94 -13.39 8.00
C VAL A 67 0.22 -12.42 7.89
N THR A 68 0.69 -12.20 6.66
CA THR A 68 1.65 -11.15 6.33
C THR A 68 0.88 -9.95 5.80
N LEU A 69 1.03 -8.82 6.47
CA LEU A 69 0.54 -7.50 6.08
C LEU A 69 1.74 -6.67 5.64
N ILE A 70 1.67 -6.04 4.47
CA ILE A 70 2.72 -5.16 3.96
C ILE A 70 2.06 -3.86 3.55
N ALA A 71 2.66 -2.75 3.93
CA ALA A 71 2.29 -1.44 3.40
C ALA A 71 3.55 -0.69 2.94
N ASN A 72 3.42 0.00 1.81
CA ASN A 72 4.51 0.73 1.17
C ASN A 72 4.26 2.24 1.23
N TRP A 73 5.34 3.01 1.29
CA TRP A 73 5.33 4.47 1.32
C TRP A 73 6.48 5.05 0.51
N ASN A 74 6.35 6.34 0.18
CA ASN A 74 7.42 7.15 -0.40
C ASN A 74 8.00 6.52 -1.65
N GLY A 75 7.19 6.55 -2.71
CA GLY A 75 7.52 6.04 -4.03
C GLY A 75 8.75 6.63 -4.72
N PHE A 76 9.17 5.99 -5.82
CA PHE A 76 10.18 6.50 -6.75
C PHE A 76 11.53 6.87 -6.10
N GLN A 77 12.01 6.05 -5.18
CA GLN A 77 13.25 6.32 -4.46
C GLN A 77 14.48 6.04 -5.34
N GLU A 78 15.01 7.09 -5.95
CA GLU A 78 16.21 7.01 -6.78
C GLU A 78 17.44 6.61 -5.93
N PRO A 79 18.12 5.48 -6.24
CA PRO A 79 19.28 5.03 -5.45
C PRO A 79 20.45 6.04 -5.41
N GLY A 80 20.55 6.91 -6.42
CA GLY A 80 21.62 7.90 -6.57
C GLY A 80 21.50 9.19 -5.72
N GLY A 81 20.45 9.33 -4.91
CA GLY A 81 20.06 10.60 -4.28
C GLY A 81 20.91 11.13 -3.10
N GLY A 82 22.16 10.70 -2.93
CA GLY A 82 23.01 11.11 -1.81
C GLY A 82 23.24 12.63 -1.70
N PRO A 83 23.70 13.15 -0.54
CA PRO A 83 24.19 12.44 0.65
C PRO A 83 23.10 12.06 1.67
N ASN A 84 21.84 12.40 1.40
CA ASN A 84 20.70 12.04 2.23
C ASN A 84 19.83 11.04 1.48
N TYR A 85 19.81 9.81 1.96
CA TYR A 85 19.02 8.74 1.37
C TYR A 85 17.59 8.74 1.95
N PHE A 86 16.70 8.05 1.25
CA PHE A 86 15.30 7.92 1.65
C PHE A 86 15.18 7.17 2.98
N LYS A 87 14.22 7.60 3.78
CA LYS A 87 13.90 7.05 5.11
C LYS A 87 12.42 7.22 5.39
N PHE A 88 11.92 6.56 6.43
CA PHE A 88 10.63 6.95 7.00
C PHE A 88 10.75 8.33 7.66
N GLY A 89 9.67 9.10 7.62
CA GLY A 89 9.53 10.36 8.34
C GLY A 89 9.49 10.16 9.85
N ASP A 90 10.27 10.96 10.57
CA ASP A 90 10.32 10.93 12.05
C ASP A 90 9.08 11.61 12.69
N ASP A 91 8.27 12.27 11.86
CA ASP A 91 7.07 13.05 12.19
C ASP A 91 5.79 12.51 11.52
N VAL A 92 5.81 11.25 11.05
CA VAL A 92 4.64 10.51 10.57
C VAL A 92 4.28 9.43 11.60
N LEU A 93 2.99 9.23 11.83
CA LEU A 93 2.46 7.98 12.37
C LEU A 93 1.98 7.12 11.19
N TYR A 94 2.65 6.00 10.95
CA TYR A 94 2.24 5.02 9.93
C TYR A 94 1.43 3.93 10.61
N GLU A 95 0.31 3.54 10.03
CA GLU A 95 -0.54 2.50 10.61
C GLU A 95 -0.98 1.51 9.54
N ILE A 96 -1.06 0.25 9.93
CA ILE A 96 -1.81 -0.80 9.23
C ILE A 96 -3.01 -1.11 10.12
N LYS A 97 -4.20 -0.98 9.56
CA LYS A 97 -5.49 -1.12 10.23
C LYS A 97 -6.23 -2.34 9.69
N VAL A 98 -6.91 -3.04 10.58
CA VAL A 98 -7.65 -4.26 10.29
C VAL A 98 -9.06 -4.14 10.83
N ASP A 99 -10.02 -4.36 9.94
CA ASP A 99 -11.44 -4.55 10.23
C ASP A 99 -11.70 -6.06 10.23
N SER A 100 -12.22 -6.57 11.35
CA SER A 100 -12.40 -7.99 11.61
C SER A 100 -13.86 -8.43 11.60
N ASP A 101 -14.80 -7.48 11.50
CA ASP A 101 -16.25 -7.75 11.56
C ASP A 101 -17.03 -7.17 10.36
N GLY A 102 -16.34 -6.45 9.47
CA GLY A 102 -16.88 -5.91 8.24
C GLY A 102 -17.66 -4.61 8.41
N ASP A 103 -17.60 -3.93 9.56
CA ASP A 103 -18.32 -2.67 9.79
C ASP A 103 -17.61 -1.41 9.22
N ALA A 104 -16.42 -1.61 8.64
CA ALA A 104 -15.51 -0.61 8.07
C ALA A 104 -14.81 0.32 9.09
N VAL A 105 -14.79 -0.08 10.35
CA VAL A 105 -14.01 0.53 11.45
C VAL A 105 -12.89 -0.44 11.82
N GLU A 106 -11.73 0.08 12.21
CA GLU A 106 -10.65 -0.79 12.65
C GLU A 106 -10.91 -1.40 14.03
N ASP A 107 -10.71 -2.71 14.15
CA ASP A 107 -10.68 -3.44 15.42
C ASP A 107 -9.25 -3.61 15.93
N VAL A 108 -8.29 -3.71 15.00
CA VAL A 108 -6.88 -3.88 15.31
C VAL A 108 -6.05 -2.87 14.53
N THR A 109 -5.17 -2.16 15.23
CA THR A 109 -4.22 -1.23 14.62
C THR A 109 -2.79 -1.56 15.00
N TYR A 110 -1.93 -1.68 13.99
CA TYR A 110 -0.49 -1.70 14.17
C TYR A 110 0.11 -0.37 13.75
N GLY A 111 0.65 0.38 14.71
CA GLY A 111 1.26 1.67 14.49
C GLY A 111 2.79 1.62 14.51
N PHE A 112 3.43 2.45 13.71
CA PHE A 112 4.88 2.52 13.56
C PHE A 112 5.36 3.96 13.67
N ARG A 113 6.35 4.18 14.54
CA ARG A 113 6.98 5.48 14.70
C ARG A 113 8.49 5.37 14.60
N PHE A 114 9.07 6.25 13.79
CA PHE A 114 10.49 6.22 13.46
C PHE A 114 11.26 7.36 14.11
N SER A 115 12.56 7.12 14.35
CA SER A 115 13.50 8.10 14.86
C SER A 115 14.85 7.91 14.20
N THR A 116 15.34 8.95 13.54
CA THR A 116 16.64 8.97 12.87
C THR A 116 17.68 9.67 13.73
N THR A 117 18.84 9.02 13.88
CA THR A 117 20.01 9.63 14.52
C THR A 117 21.05 10.04 13.48
N THR A 118 21.79 11.11 13.77
CA THR A 118 23.02 11.45 13.05
C THR A 118 24.18 11.28 14.02
N VAL A 119 25.06 10.29 13.78
CA VAL A 119 26.11 9.87 14.70
C VAL A 119 27.27 10.88 14.71
N ASP A 120 27.81 11.21 13.54
CA ASP A 120 28.79 12.26 13.31
C ASP A 120 28.18 13.40 12.46
N PRO A 121 27.69 14.48 13.10
CA PRO A 121 27.14 15.63 12.39
C PRO A 121 28.19 16.46 11.64
N ASN A 122 29.49 16.18 11.81
CA ASN A 122 30.56 16.88 11.09
C ASN A 122 30.93 16.21 9.76
N SER A 123 30.40 15.02 9.49
CA SER A 123 30.58 14.29 8.25
C SER A 123 29.39 14.48 7.32
N PHE A 124 29.66 14.67 6.03
CA PHE A 124 28.62 14.62 4.98
C PHE A 124 28.38 13.19 4.47
N LEU A 125 29.18 12.21 4.91
CA LEU A 125 29.09 10.84 4.45
C LEU A 125 27.98 10.09 5.18
N TYR A 126 27.24 9.27 4.44
CA TYR A 126 26.24 8.35 5.00
C TYR A 126 26.90 7.21 5.82
N ALA A 127 28.10 6.82 5.44
CA ALA A 127 28.92 5.86 6.16
C ALA A 127 30.40 6.28 6.13
N THR A 128 31.12 6.10 7.24
CA THR A 128 32.56 6.39 7.36
C THR A 128 33.44 5.18 6.99
N GLY A 129 32.81 4.05 6.70
CA GLY A 129 33.40 2.79 6.23
C GLY A 129 32.32 1.87 5.65
N PRO A 130 32.67 0.63 5.28
CA PRO A 130 31.67 -0.39 4.94
C PRO A 130 30.82 -0.74 6.15
N ILE A 131 29.50 -0.69 6.00
CA ILE A 131 28.52 -1.16 6.97
C ILE A 131 28.40 -2.67 6.78
N THR A 132 28.79 -3.43 7.81
CA THR A 132 28.77 -4.90 7.76
C THR A 132 27.74 -5.54 8.69
N SER A 133 27.09 -4.73 9.52
CA SER A 133 25.94 -5.08 10.35
C SER A 133 25.05 -3.84 10.53
N ILE A 134 23.77 -4.02 10.86
CA ILE A 134 22.86 -2.90 11.15
C ILE A 134 23.24 -2.12 12.43
N GLU A 135 24.12 -2.65 13.26
CA GLU A 135 24.67 -1.97 14.46
C GLU A 135 26.07 -1.38 14.24
N ASP A 136 26.59 -1.38 13.01
CA ASP A 136 27.97 -0.98 12.71
C ASP A 136 28.20 0.53 12.97
N ASP A 137 29.21 0.84 13.79
CA ASP A 137 29.58 2.21 14.16
C ASP A 137 29.96 3.10 12.96
N THR A 138 30.24 2.50 11.80
CA THR A 138 30.49 3.25 10.56
C THR A 138 29.23 3.82 9.92
N TRP A 139 28.04 3.36 10.32
CA TRP A 139 26.77 3.87 9.83
C TRP A 139 26.42 5.21 10.50
N ASN A 140 26.44 6.30 9.70
CA ASN A 140 26.29 7.64 10.26
C ASN A 140 24.82 8.05 10.52
N ARG A 141 23.87 7.35 9.89
CA ARG A 141 22.45 7.75 9.83
C ARG A 141 21.49 6.60 10.18
N PRO A 142 21.66 5.91 11.32
CA PRO A 142 20.75 4.85 11.73
C PRO A 142 19.34 5.38 11.99
N GLN A 143 18.34 4.61 11.58
CA GLN A 143 16.95 4.84 11.91
C GLN A 143 16.44 3.66 12.75
N THR A 144 15.75 4.01 13.82
CA THR A 144 15.07 3.05 14.69
C THR A 144 13.57 3.28 14.63
N TYR A 145 12.78 2.28 15.03
CA TYR A 145 11.34 2.40 15.14
C TYR A 145 10.76 1.67 16.34
N THR A 146 9.55 2.09 16.69
CA THR A 146 8.70 1.52 17.73
C THR A 146 7.42 1.02 17.09
N VAL A 147 6.97 -0.17 17.49
CA VAL A 147 5.72 -0.80 17.07
C VAL A 147 4.70 -0.68 18.18
N PHE A 148 3.50 -0.24 17.82
CA PHE A 148 2.34 -0.13 18.69
C PHE A 148 1.28 -1.10 18.20
N ARG A 149 0.55 -1.73 19.13
CA ARG A 149 -0.71 -2.43 18.86
C ARG A 149 -1.81 -1.76 19.68
N ASP A 150 -2.84 -1.25 19.01
CA ASP A 150 -3.97 -0.56 19.63
C ASP A 150 -3.53 0.57 20.59
N GLY A 151 -2.55 1.35 20.13
CA GLY A 151 -1.92 2.44 20.91
C GLY A 151 -0.95 2.00 22.02
N THR A 152 -0.79 0.69 22.25
CA THR A 152 0.14 0.14 23.25
C THR A 152 1.47 -0.21 22.61
N GLU A 153 2.57 0.27 23.16
CA GLU A 153 3.92 -0.11 22.70
C GLU A 153 4.17 -1.60 22.93
N ILE A 154 4.54 -2.32 21.87
CA ILE A 154 4.86 -3.75 21.93
C ILE A 154 6.32 -4.07 21.60
N ALA A 155 7.00 -3.22 20.83
CA ALA A 155 8.43 -3.36 20.53
C ALA A 155 9.06 -1.98 20.29
N THR A 156 10.31 -1.79 20.69
CA THR A 156 10.99 -0.49 20.64
C THR A 156 12.46 -0.64 20.27
N ASN A 157 13.05 0.45 19.77
CA ASN A 157 14.44 0.53 19.32
C ASN A 157 14.80 -0.50 18.23
N LEU A 158 13.83 -0.92 17.42
CA LEU A 158 14.08 -1.82 16.29
C LEU A 158 14.81 -1.06 15.19
N LEU A 159 15.88 -1.62 14.63
CA LEU A 159 16.66 -0.97 13.59
C LEU A 159 16.08 -1.25 12.20
N THR A 160 16.03 -0.23 11.35
CA THR A 160 15.86 -0.42 9.89
C THR A 160 17.19 -0.91 9.31
N PRO A 161 17.24 -1.48 8.09
CA PRO A 161 18.51 -1.61 7.39
C PRO A 161 18.99 -0.21 6.94
N PRO A 162 20.31 -0.04 6.67
CA PRO A 162 20.79 1.16 5.98
C PRO A 162 20.23 1.24 4.57
N ALA A 163 20.29 2.42 3.93
CA ALA A 163 20.02 2.53 2.50
C ALA A 163 21.08 1.78 1.67
N ASN A 164 20.69 1.20 0.53
CA ASN A 164 21.62 0.57 -0.40
C ASN A 164 22.39 1.64 -1.20
N VAL A 165 23.39 2.24 -0.57
CA VAL A 165 24.20 3.35 -1.13
C VAL A 165 25.13 2.87 -2.25
N GLY A 166 25.52 1.60 -2.21
CA GLY A 166 26.40 0.98 -3.20
C GLY A 166 27.58 0.24 -2.56
N PRO A 167 28.40 -0.44 -3.37
CA PRO A 167 29.27 -1.53 -2.92
C PRO A 167 30.41 -1.14 -1.98
N ARG A 168 30.64 0.16 -1.75
CA ARG A 168 31.63 0.63 -0.76
C ARG A 168 31.05 0.75 0.64
N SER A 169 29.79 1.19 0.74
CA SER A 169 29.11 1.44 2.01
C SER A 169 28.23 0.27 2.40
N THR A 170 27.54 -0.35 1.44
CA THR A 170 26.66 -1.50 1.64
C THR A 170 27.07 -2.63 0.68
N PRO A 171 28.22 -3.29 0.92
CA PRO A 171 28.75 -4.32 0.02
C PRO A 171 27.88 -5.59 -0.05
N ASP A 172 27.10 -5.85 1.00
CA ASP A 172 26.17 -6.98 1.10
C ASP A 172 24.85 -6.52 1.72
N TYR A 173 24.00 -5.89 0.90
CA TYR A 173 22.74 -5.32 1.36
C TYR A 173 21.76 -6.38 1.86
N GLU A 174 21.72 -7.55 1.23
CA GLU A 174 20.75 -8.61 1.58
C GLU A 174 20.98 -9.13 3.00
N SER A 175 22.24 -9.29 3.41
CA SER A 175 22.57 -9.66 4.80
C SER A 175 22.12 -8.58 5.80
N LEU A 176 22.32 -7.29 5.48
CA LEU A 176 21.88 -6.17 6.32
C LEU A 176 20.35 -6.09 6.41
N ALA A 177 19.66 -6.34 5.30
CA ALA A 177 18.22 -6.38 5.22
C ALA A 177 17.63 -7.54 6.04
N ALA A 178 18.29 -8.70 6.06
CA ALA A 178 17.91 -9.86 6.85
C ALA A 178 18.14 -9.63 8.36
N GLU A 179 19.22 -8.96 8.76
CA GLU A 179 19.45 -8.57 10.17
C GLU A 179 18.36 -7.64 10.71
N ALA A 180 17.70 -6.87 9.85
CA ALA A 180 16.64 -5.92 10.22
C ALA A 180 15.22 -6.54 10.31
N ILE A 181 15.11 -7.87 10.27
CA ILE A 181 13.89 -8.60 10.58
C ILE A 181 13.87 -8.89 12.09
N HIS A 182 12.88 -8.38 12.79
CA HIS A 182 12.78 -8.46 14.25
C HIS A 182 11.60 -9.32 14.67
N ASP A 183 11.79 -10.17 15.68
CA ASP A 183 10.69 -10.93 16.28
C ASP A 183 9.80 -10.01 17.14
N LEU A 184 8.49 -10.27 17.13
CA LEU A 184 7.52 -9.55 17.95
C LEU A 184 7.10 -10.34 19.20
N PRO A 185 6.86 -9.66 20.34
CA PRO A 185 6.21 -10.30 21.48
C PRO A 185 4.81 -10.79 21.11
N GLY A 186 4.48 -12.01 21.52
CA GLY A 186 3.20 -12.66 21.13
C GLY A 186 3.31 -13.53 19.89
N GLY A 187 4.45 -13.49 19.18
CA GLY A 187 4.70 -14.25 17.96
C GLY A 187 4.62 -13.36 16.72
N GLY A 188 5.22 -13.85 15.64
CA GLY A 188 5.35 -13.07 14.40
C GLY A 188 6.62 -12.24 14.33
N GLN A 189 6.77 -11.50 13.24
CA GLN A 189 7.97 -10.76 12.88
C GLN A 189 7.61 -9.44 12.20
N VAL A 190 8.52 -8.48 12.27
CA VAL A 190 8.39 -7.16 11.65
C VAL A 190 9.68 -6.77 10.93
N PHE A 191 9.51 -6.12 9.79
CA PHE A 191 10.57 -5.48 9.02
C PHE A 191 10.10 -4.08 8.60
N ALA A 192 11.00 -3.10 8.65
CA ALA A 192 10.77 -1.78 8.07
C ALA A 192 12.04 -1.28 7.36
N GLY A 193 11.93 -0.95 6.07
CA GLY A 193 13.03 -0.41 5.29
C GLY A 193 12.79 -0.44 3.78
N GLN A 194 13.82 -0.05 3.02
CA GLN A 194 13.71 0.02 1.57
C GLN A 194 13.53 -1.35 0.92
N ARG A 195 12.64 -1.45 -0.06
CA ARG A 195 12.48 -2.61 -0.94
C ARG A 195 12.22 -2.15 -2.37
N ASP A 196 12.54 -3.02 -3.33
CA ASP A 196 12.10 -2.85 -4.71
C ASP A 196 10.57 -2.86 -4.76
N GLU A 197 9.98 -2.03 -5.61
CA GLU A 197 8.52 -1.99 -5.75
C GLU A 197 8.02 -3.28 -6.40
N GLY A 198 7.04 -3.93 -5.77
CA GLY A 198 6.42 -5.16 -6.27
C GLY A 198 5.30 -4.90 -7.29
N PHE A 199 4.80 -3.66 -7.36
CA PHE A 199 3.73 -3.25 -8.25
C PHE A 199 4.23 -2.78 -9.62
N TYR A 200 3.86 -3.50 -10.67
CA TYR A 200 4.25 -3.19 -12.04
C TYR A 200 3.15 -2.39 -12.74
N VAL A 201 3.40 -1.11 -13.01
CA VAL A 201 2.45 -0.24 -13.71
C VAL A 201 3.14 0.75 -14.64
N ASP A 202 2.50 1.01 -15.79
CA ASP A 202 2.94 2.01 -16.77
C ASP A 202 2.28 3.37 -16.47
N ILE A 203 2.65 3.96 -15.34
CA ILE A 203 2.16 5.26 -14.87
C ILE A 203 2.35 6.32 -15.95
N ALA A 204 3.50 6.32 -16.63
CA ALA A 204 3.79 7.27 -17.68
C ALA A 204 2.77 7.21 -18.82
N SER A 205 2.32 6.02 -19.22
CA SER A 205 1.36 5.84 -20.31
C SER A 205 -0.08 6.05 -19.86
N ILE A 206 -0.50 5.50 -18.72
CA ILE A 206 -1.89 5.60 -18.27
C ILE A 206 -2.28 7.05 -17.91
N PHE A 207 -1.35 7.84 -17.36
CA PHE A 207 -1.58 9.25 -17.08
C PHE A 207 -1.24 10.18 -18.26
N ASP A 208 -0.67 9.65 -19.36
CA ASP A 208 -0.68 10.30 -20.67
C ASP A 208 -1.99 9.98 -21.40
N LEU A 209 -3.07 10.62 -20.93
CA LEU A 209 -4.42 10.53 -21.48
C LEU A 209 -4.98 9.10 -21.59
N GLY A 210 -4.79 8.26 -20.56
CA GLY A 210 -5.38 6.91 -20.54
C GLY A 210 -4.72 5.93 -21.51
N GLY A 211 -3.49 6.22 -21.98
CA GLY A 211 -2.79 5.42 -22.96
C GLY A 211 -2.45 4.02 -22.45
N LEU A 212 -3.01 3.00 -23.10
CA LEU A 212 -2.67 1.59 -22.94
C LEU A 212 -1.74 1.16 -24.08
N ARG A 213 -0.42 1.09 -23.84
CA ARG A 213 0.60 0.87 -24.90
C ARG A 213 0.31 -0.30 -25.85
N PRO A 214 -0.15 -1.48 -25.37
CA PRO A 214 -0.47 -2.60 -26.26
C PRO A 214 -1.71 -2.36 -27.15
N LEU A 215 -2.51 -1.34 -26.84
CA LEU A 215 -3.74 -0.95 -27.52
C LEU A 215 -3.64 0.47 -28.11
N ASN A 216 -2.44 1.05 -28.22
CA ASN A 216 -2.24 2.42 -28.70
C ASN A 216 -2.88 2.68 -30.06
N SER A 217 -2.88 1.70 -30.95
CA SER A 217 -3.49 1.81 -32.27
C SER A 217 -5.02 1.93 -32.24
N ALA A 218 -5.66 1.48 -31.14
CA ALA A 218 -7.10 1.58 -30.90
C ALA A 218 -7.49 2.86 -30.13
N HIS A 219 -6.52 3.60 -29.60
CA HIS A 219 -6.76 4.85 -28.88
C HIS A 219 -7.21 5.98 -29.84
N ALA A 220 -8.05 6.90 -29.36
CA ALA A 220 -8.63 8.01 -30.14
C ALA A 220 -7.55 8.96 -30.70
N ILE A 221 -6.40 9.02 -30.03
CA ILE A 221 -5.16 9.64 -30.52
C ILE A 221 -4.14 8.51 -30.72
N PRO A 222 -4.12 7.87 -31.90
CA PRO A 222 -3.38 6.62 -32.05
C PRO A 222 -1.87 6.84 -32.08
N LEU A 223 -1.15 5.94 -31.42
CA LEU A 223 0.30 5.80 -31.47
C LEU A 223 0.66 4.37 -31.95
N PRO A 224 1.94 4.10 -32.30
CA PRO A 224 2.38 2.72 -32.50
C PRO A 224 2.19 1.88 -31.24
N ASP A 225 1.72 0.64 -31.41
CA ASP A 225 1.64 -0.34 -30.32
C ASP A 225 3.04 -0.63 -29.76
N ALA A 226 3.13 -0.74 -28.44
CA ALA A 226 4.36 -1.04 -27.72
C ALA A 226 4.06 -1.92 -26.50
N GLY A 227 5.10 -2.58 -25.99
CA GLY A 227 5.02 -3.25 -24.68
C GLY A 227 4.86 -2.22 -23.56
N GLY A 228 4.14 -2.61 -22.50
CA GLY A 228 4.08 -1.83 -21.27
C GLY A 228 5.47 -1.63 -20.68
N ILE A 229 5.68 -0.48 -20.04
CA ILE A 229 6.91 -0.13 -19.33
C ILE A 229 6.61 -0.18 -17.84
N ASP A 230 7.37 -0.98 -17.12
CA ASP A 230 7.40 -0.90 -15.66
C ASP A 230 8.05 0.43 -15.26
N THR A 231 7.23 1.35 -14.73
CA THR A 231 7.69 2.69 -14.36
C THR A 231 8.56 2.66 -13.09
N PHE A 232 8.45 1.60 -12.28
CA PHE A 232 9.15 1.47 -11.02
C PHE A 232 10.47 0.71 -11.10
N ALA A 233 10.74 0.02 -12.22
CA ALA A 233 11.99 -0.70 -12.44
C ALA A 233 13.23 0.14 -12.05
N GLY A 234 13.93 -0.30 -11.01
CA GLY A 234 15.16 0.34 -10.52
C GLY A 234 14.96 1.44 -9.47
N TYR A 235 13.73 1.64 -8.99
CA TYR A 235 13.39 2.50 -7.86
C TYR A 235 12.94 1.67 -6.65
N ASN A 236 13.19 2.18 -5.45
CA ASN A 236 12.68 1.57 -4.23
C ASN A 236 11.43 2.29 -3.71
N VAL A 237 10.79 1.64 -2.75
CA VAL A 237 9.81 2.21 -1.81
C VAL A 237 10.27 1.96 -0.37
N GLN A 238 9.62 2.61 0.60
CA GLN A 238 9.73 2.21 2.00
C GLN A 238 8.64 1.19 2.33
N SER A 239 9.02 -0.02 2.72
CA SER A 239 8.08 -1.07 3.09
C SER A 239 8.08 -1.30 4.60
N ILE A 240 6.88 -1.43 5.18
CA ILE A 240 6.68 -2.05 6.49
C ILE A 240 6.02 -3.39 6.23
N ALA A 241 6.67 -4.48 6.62
CA ALA A 241 6.16 -5.83 6.53
C ALA A 241 5.97 -6.40 7.94
N LEU A 242 4.77 -6.88 8.22
CA LEU A 242 4.35 -7.39 9.51
C LEU A 242 3.75 -8.79 9.30
N GLN A 243 4.37 -9.81 9.85
CA GLN A 243 3.81 -11.16 9.91
C GLN A 243 3.30 -11.41 11.32
N VAL A 244 2.01 -11.70 11.49
CA VAL A 244 1.39 -11.91 12.82
C VAL A 244 0.51 -13.15 12.83
N PRO A 245 0.31 -13.80 14.00
CA PRO A 245 -0.63 -14.91 14.13
C PRO A 245 -2.03 -14.53 13.66
N LYS A 246 -2.74 -15.45 12.97
CA LYS A 246 -4.13 -15.23 12.55
C LYS A 246 -5.05 -14.84 13.71
N SER A 247 -4.82 -15.44 14.88
CA SER A 247 -5.59 -15.17 16.10
C SER A 247 -5.47 -13.74 16.62
N ASP A 248 -4.49 -12.96 16.12
CA ASP A 248 -4.37 -11.55 16.47
C ASP A 248 -5.29 -10.65 15.62
N LEU A 249 -5.84 -11.16 14.51
CA LEU A 249 -6.54 -10.38 13.49
C LEU A 249 -8.01 -10.75 13.31
N VAL A 250 -8.47 -11.88 13.84
CA VAL A 250 -9.85 -12.36 13.62
C VAL A 250 -10.68 -12.24 14.88
N GLU A 251 -11.95 -11.86 14.73
CA GLU A 251 -12.92 -11.83 15.82
C GLU A 251 -13.95 -12.97 15.68
N GLY A 252 -14.14 -13.73 16.76
CA GLY A 252 -15.15 -14.79 16.82
C GLY A 252 -14.94 -15.88 15.76
N ASP A 253 -15.98 -16.12 14.97
CA ASP A 253 -16.00 -17.13 13.90
C ASP A 253 -15.86 -16.51 12.49
N GLU A 254 -15.64 -15.18 12.37
CA GLU A 254 -15.46 -14.48 11.10
C GLU A 254 -14.00 -14.62 10.58
N PRO A 255 -13.76 -15.31 9.46
CA PRO A 255 -12.41 -15.53 8.95
C PRO A 255 -11.92 -14.49 7.93
N VAL A 256 -12.76 -13.54 7.53
CA VAL A 256 -12.44 -12.50 6.53
C VAL A 256 -12.12 -11.20 7.24
N ILE A 257 -10.99 -10.59 6.85
CA ILE A 257 -10.56 -9.28 7.35
C ILE A 257 -10.49 -8.26 6.23
N GLY A 258 -10.81 -7.00 6.53
CA GLY A 258 -10.48 -5.83 5.75
C GLY A 258 -9.14 -5.24 6.20
N VAL A 259 -8.31 -4.80 5.26
CA VAL A 259 -7.00 -4.20 5.57
C VAL A 259 -6.83 -2.88 4.82
N TRP A 260 -6.30 -1.87 5.50
CA TRP A 260 -5.84 -0.64 4.87
C TRP A 260 -4.67 -0.07 5.68
N ALA A 261 -3.95 0.87 5.08
CA ALA A 261 -2.89 1.58 5.75
C ALA A 261 -3.18 3.08 5.72
N THR A 262 -2.63 3.79 6.70
CA THR A 262 -2.81 5.23 6.86
C THR A 262 -1.49 5.90 7.23
N SER A 263 -1.39 7.18 6.86
CA SER A 263 -0.36 8.08 7.35
C SER A 263 -1.02 9.24 8.07
N SER A 264 -0.56 9.53 9.27
CA SER A 264 -1.04 10.65 10.09
C SER A 264 0.08 11.63 10.43
N ARG A 265 -0.26 12.91 10.46
CA ARG A 265 0.61 14.05 10.83
C ARG A 265 0.04 14.76 12.03
N MET A 266 0.89 15.39 12.84
CA MET A 266 0.40 16.31 13.87
C MET A 266 -0.23 17.54 13.22
N ALA A 267 -1.39 17.98 13.72
CA ALA A 267 -2.20 19.05 13.14
C ALA A 267 -1.46 20.39 12.92
N THR A 268 -0.41 20.67 13.69
CA THR A 268 0.40 21.89 13.56
C THR A 268 1.86 21.55 13.34
N ARG A 269 2.43 22.09 12.24
CA ARG A 269 3.88 22.16 11.98
C ARG A 269 4.34 23.61 12.09
N THR A 270 5.30 23.85 12.96
CA THR A 270 5.98 25.15 13.08
C THR A 270 7.38 25.06 12.51
N LEU A 271 7.67 25.89 11.52
CA LEU A 271 9.01 26.00 10.93
C LEU A 271 9.87 26.91 11.79
N ASN A 272 11.04 26.40 12.21
CA ASN A 272 12.00 27.14 13.03
C ASN A 272 13.21 27.53 12.18
N THR A 273 13.58 28.81 12.17
CA THR A 273 14.77 29.28 11.43
C THR A 273 16.03 28.66 12.02
N GLY A 274 16.77 27.89 11.21
CA GLY A 274 18.04 27.28 11.61
C GLY A 274 17.92 26.09 12.57
N ALA A 275 16.71 25.54 12.76
CA ALA A 275 16.46 24.39 13.61
C ALA A 275 15.43 23.45 12.98
N ALA A 276 15.29 22.25 13.56
CA ALA A 276 14.24 21.31 13.16
C ALA A 276 12.84 21.93 13.33
N SER A 277 11.90 21.51 12.49
CA SER A 277 10.48 21.86 12.68
C SER A 277 9.98 21.26 14.01
N SER A 278 8.99 21.91 14.62
CA SER A 278 8.28 21.38 15.79
C SER A 278 6.84 21.05 15.43
N PHE A 279 6.31 20.01 16.06
CA PHE A 279 5.01 19.42 15.73
C PHE A 279 4.13 19.32 17.00
N SER A 280 2.85 19.63 16.88
CA SER A 280 1.92 19.65 18.02
C SER A 280 0.46 19.54 17.58
N GLY A 281 -0.44 19.25 18.53
CA GLY A 281 -1.87 19.05 18.27
C GLY A 281 -2.24 17.57 18.17
N ASP A 282 -3.44 17.30 17.67
CA ASP A 282 -3.90 15.93 17.45
C ASP A 282 -3.30 15.35 16.16
N TRP A 283 -3.31 14.03 16.04
CA TRP A 283 -3.00 13.35 14.79
C TRP A 283 -4.13 13.57 13.78
N VAL A 284 -3.75 13.83 12.53
CA VAL A 284 -4.65 14.04 11.40
C VAL A 284 -4.20 13.12 10.29
N GLN A 285 -5.10 12.27 9.82
CA GLN A 285 -4.86 11.42 8.65
C GLN A 285 -4.67 12.29 7.40
N VAL A 286 -3.60 12.03 6.66
CA VAL A 286 -3.26 12.77 5.43
C VAL A 286 -3.14 11.87 4.20
N SER A 287 -3.12 10.55 4.42
CA SER A 287 -3.12 9.53 3.37
C SER A 287 -3.77 8.27 3.92
N ARG A 288 -4.47 7.55 3.04
CA ARG A 288 -4.87 6.17 3.26
C ARG A 288 -4.85 5.40 1.97
N LEU A 289 -4.73 4.09 2.09
CA LEU A 289 -4.76 3.20 0.94
C LEU A 289 -5.23 1.80 1.36
N GLY A 290 -5.95 1.12 0.48
CA GLY A 290 -6.40 -0.25 0.73
C GLY A 290 -6.46 -1.02 -0.57
N SER A 291 -7.55 -0.85 -1.34
CA SER A 291 -7.63 -1.49 -2.65
C SER A 291 -6.77 -0.77 -3.69
N PRO A 292 -6.07 -1.52 -4.55
CA PRO A 292 -5.23 -0.99 -5.61
C PRO A 292 -6.04 -0.10 -6.58
N LEU A 293 -5.43 0.99 -7.03
CA LEU A 293 -5.94 1.86 -8.09
C LEU A 293 -7.29 2.57 -7.80
N VAL A 294 -7.89 2.37 -6.63
CA VAL A 294 -9.12 3.08 -6.25
C VAL A 294 -8.84 4.56 -6.09
N ASN A 295 -7.81 4.94 -5.35
CA ASN A 295 -7.47 6.34 -5.20
C ASN A 295 -7.07 6.98 -6.53
N GLU A 296 -6.54 6.21 -7.47
CA GLU A 296 -5.82 6.62 -8.67
C GLU A 296 -6.76 6.92 -9.84
N VAL A 297 -7.57 5.93 -10.21
CA VAL A 297 -8.39 5.95 -11.44
C VAL A 297 -9.88 5.87 -11.17
N VAL A 298 -10.28 5.67 -9.91
CA VAL A 298 -11.69 5.64 -9.49
C VAL A 298 -12.05 6.96 -8.80
N VAL A 299 -11.30 7.38 -7.79
CA VAL A 299 -11.53 8.64 -7.07
C VAL A 299 -11.17 9.83 -7.97
N PRO A 300 -12.10 10.77 -8.23
CA PRO A 300 -11.81 11.92 -9.07
C PRO A 300 -10.86 12.88 -8.38
N LEU A 301 -10.02 13.58 -9.16
CA LEU A 301 -8.95 14.46 -8.65
C LEU A 301 -9.41 15.44 -7.56
N GLY A 302 -10.59 16.05 -7.71
CA GLY A 302 -11.14 17.01 -6.74
C GLY A 302 -11.58 16.39 -5.40
N ALA A 303 -11.62 15.06 -5.30
CA ALA A 303 -12.02 14.32 -4.10
C ALA A 303 -10.87 13.53 -3.46
N LYS A 304 -9.71 13.41 -4.11
CA LYS A 304 -8.59 12.58 -3.60
C LYS A 304 -8.04 13.05 -2.26
N ASP A 305 -7.99 14.37 -2.05
CA ASP A 305 -7.57 14.93 -0.76
C ASP A 305 -8.57 14.58 0.36
N ALA A 306 -9.88 14.58 0.06
CA ALA A 306 -10.89 14.13 1.01
C ALA A 306 -10.78 12.63 1.25
N PHE A 307 -10.67 11.81 0.18
CA PHE A 307 -10.43 10.37 0.28
C PHE A 307 -9.29 10.06 1.26
N ASN A 308 -8.14 10.69 1.06
CA ASN A 308 -6.95 10.50 1.88
C ASN A 308 -7.15 10.85 3.36
N GLY A 309 -8.02 11.82 3.66
CA GLY A 309 -8.27 12.30 5.03
C GLY A 309 -9.44 11.63 5.75
N LEU A 310 -10.21 10.78 5.08
CA LEU A 310 -11.39 10.12 5.63
C LEU A 310 -11.08 8.72 6.14
N GLU A 311 -11.80 8.30 7.17
CA GLU A 311 -11.90 6.89 7.54
C GLU A 311 -12.86 6.16 6.59
N PRO A 312 -12.63 4.88 6.27
CA PRO A 312 -13.47 4.13 5.35
C PRO A 312 -14.96 4.16 5.69
N VAL A 313 -15.32 4.02 6.97
CA VAL A 313 -16.72 4.12 7.46
C VAL A 313 -17.44 5.40 7.02
N GLN A 314 -16.69 6.48 6.73
CA GLN A 314 -17.22 7.78 6.33
C GLN A 314 -17.49 7.90 4.82
N ASP A 315 -16.98 6.97 4.00
CA ASP A 315 -17.03 7.07 2.54
C ASP A 315 -18.46 7.16 2.00
N ALA A 316 -19.34 6.29 2.50
CA ALA A 316 -20.73 6.24 2.10
C ALA A 316 -21.52 7.52 2.43
N ASP A 317 -21.09 8.28 3.44
CA ASP A 317 -21.74 9.52 3.86
C ASP A 317 -21.15 10.76 3.17
N VAL A 318 -19.85 10.75 2.86
CA VAL A 318 -19.14 11.91 2.33
C VAL A 318 -19.12 11.96 0.80
N PHE A 319 -18.82 10.86 0.12
CA PHE A 319 -18.68 10.86 -1.35
C PHE A 319 -19.95 11.29 -2.10
N PRO A 320 -21.17 10.90 -1.69
CA PRO A 320 -22.38 11.40 -2.31
C PRO A 320 -22.56 12.92 -2.23
N THR A 321 -21.88 13.59 -1.29
CA THR A 321 -21.96 15.06 -1.13
C THR A 321 -20.98 15.84 -2.01
N LEU A 322 -20.02 15.15 -2.63
CA LEU A 322 -19.03 15.76 -3.50
C LEU A 322 -19.59 15.87 -4.93
N SER A 323 -19.18 16.91 -5.65
CA SER A 323 -19.62 17.12 -7.04
C SER A 323 -19.25 15.93 -7.91
N ALA A 324 -20.24 15.33 -8.58
CA ALA A 324 -20.02 14.23 -9.51
C ALA A 324 -19.00 14.62 -10.61
N PRO A 325 -18.07 13.73 -10.98
CA PRO A 325 -17.11 14.01 -12.02
C PRO A 325 -17.79 14.22 -13.38
N PRO A 326 -17.21 15.04 -14.28
CA PRO A 326 -17.64 15.07 -15.67
C PRO A 326 -17.48 13.65 -16.24
N LEU A 327 -18.51 13.16 -16.95
CA LEU A 327 -18.69 11.78 -17.46
C LEU A 327 -19.42 10.80 -16.53
N SER A 328 -19.72 11.17 -15.28
CA SER A 328 -20.65 10.40 -14.44
C SER A 328 -22.06 10.42 -15.05
N THR A 329 -22.67 9.25 -15.17
CA THR A 329 -24.08 9.04 -15.50
C THR A 329 -24.96 8.99 -14.25
N GLU A 330 -24.36 8.76 -13.07
CA GLU A 330 -25.00 8.87 -11.76
C GLU A 330 -24.71 10.25 -11.13
N GLY A 331 -25.70 10.83 -10.44
CA GLY A 331 -25.67 12.21 -9.94
C GLY A 331 -24.87 12.44 -8.64
N ASP A 332 -24.52 11.35 -7.94
CA ASP A 332 -23.76 11.31 -6.68
C ASP A 332 -22.53 10.45 -6.93
N ILE A 333 -21.33 10.76 -6.40
CA ILE A 333 -20.13 9.90 -6.62
C ILE A 333 -20.37 8.56 -5.95
N PRO A 334 -20.62 7.48 -6.70
CA PRO A 334 -20.72 6.19 -6.08
C PRO A 334 -19.40 5.51 -6.41
N LEU A 335 -18.42 5.69 -5.51
CA LEU A 335 -16.98 5.51 -5.76
C LEU A 335 -16.70 4.49 -6.89
N VAL A 336 -17.22 3.28 -6.75
CA VAL A 336 -17.04 2.18 -7.69
C VAL A 336 -18.24 1.87 -8.62
N THR A 337 -19.45 2.39 -8.41
CA THR A 337 -20.61 2.04 -9.27
C THR A 337 -20.69 2.83 -10.57
N ASP A 338 -20.02 3.97 -10.66
CA ASP A 338 -19.85 4.74 -11.89
C ASP A 338 -18.41 5.30 -12.00
N PRO A 339 -17.41 4.42 -12.20
CA PRO A 339 -16.01 4.84 -12.21
C PRO A 339 -15.72 5.67 -13.47
N ILE A 340 -15.10 6.85 -13.29
CA ILE A 340 -14.74 7.75 -14.39
C ILE A 340 -13.89 7.05 -15.48
N LEU A 341 -13.08 6.06 -15.08
CA LEU A 341 -12.29 5.25 -15.99
C LEU A 341 -13.13 4.50 -17.04
N ALA A 342 -14.35 4.04 -16.69
CA ALA A 342 -15.21 3.34 -17.64
C ALA A 342 -15.64 4.27 -18.79
N GLY A 343 -16.14 5.46 -18.47
CA GLY A 343 -16.49 6.47 -19.48
C GLY A 343 -15.28 6.94 -20.29
N LEU A 344 -14.10 7.01 -19.66
CA LEU A 344 -12.85 7.35 -20.34
C LEU A 344 -12.44 6.26 -21.35
N VAL A 345 -12.52 4.97 -20.97
CA VAL A 345 -12.23 3.85 -21.88
C VAL A 345 -13.17 3.84 -23.07
N GLU A 346 -14.47 4.05 -22.87
CA GLU A 346 -15.43 4.15 -23.98
C GLU A 346 -15.09 5.32 -24.90
N ALA A 347 -14.81 6.50 -24.34
CA ALA A 347 -14.48 7.71 -25.12
C ALA A 347 -13.16 7.59 -25.90
N LEU A 348 -12.15 6.95 -25.31
CA LEU A 348 -10.81 6.84 -25.90
C LEU A 348 -10.65 5.65 -26.83
N TYR A 349 -11.37 4.54 -26.61
CA TYR A 349 -11.18 3.30 -27.36
C TYR A 349 -12.39 2.87 -28.17
N GLY A 350 -13.54 3.54 -28.01
CA GLY A 350 -14.79 3.18 -28.70
C GLY A 350 -15.32 1.80 -28.30
N VAL A 351 -14.99 1.34 -27.08
CA VAL A 351 -15.46 0.07 -26.53
C VAL A 351 -16.70 0.31 -25.70
N GLU A 352 -17.73 -0.49 -25.92
CA GLU A 352 -18.94 -0.47 -25.08
C GLU A 352 -18.59 -0.96 -23.67
N VAL A 353 -18.83 -0.12 -22.67
CA VAL A 353 -18.66 -0.46 -21.25
C VAL A 353 -20.03 -0.74 -20.62
N PRO A 354 -20.14 -1.68 -19.66
CA PRO A 354 -21.40 -1.92 -18.97
C PRO A 354 -21.93 -0.64 -18.29
N PRO A 355 -23.23 -0.33 -18.39
CA PRO A 355 -23.79 0.89 -17.82
C PRO A 355 -23.77 0.85 -16.29
N ALA A 356 -23.69 2.04 -15.67
CA ALA A 356 -23.93 2.21 -14.24
C ALA A 356 -25.42 1.96 -13.87
N PRO A 357 -25.73 1.57 -12.62
CA PRO A 357 -24.80 1.28 -11.53
C PRO A 357 -24.10 -0.08 -11.68
N ARG A 358 -22.78 -0.09 -11.50
CA ARG A 358 -21.93 -1.28 -11.51
C ARG A 358 -21.93 -2.00 -10.16
N ALA A 359 -23.03 -2.69 -9.87
CA ALA A 359 -23.19 -3.50 -8.66
C ALA A 359 -22.12 -4.63 -8.54
N ASP A 360 -21.57 -5.07 -9.67
CA ASP A 360 -20.45 -6.02 -9.70
C ASP A 360 -19.17 -5.44 -9.10
N LEU A 361 -18.92 -4.14 -9.29
CA LEU A 361 -17.75 -3.46 -8.69
C LEU A 361 -17.93 -3.26 -7.18
N VAL A 362 -19.16 -3.15 -6.68
CA VAL A 362 -19.44 -3.15 -5.22
C VAL A 362 -19.00 -4.45 -4.58
N SER A 363 -19.35 -5.60 -5.18
CA SER A 363 -18.90 -6.90 -4.69
C SER A 363 -17.39 -7.07 -4.74
N ILE A 364 -16.72 -6.51 -5.75
CA ILE A 364 -15.26 -6.65 -5.87
C ILE A 364 -14.51 -5.77 -4.86
N PHE A 365 -14.95 -4.51 -4.67
CA PHE A 365 -14.16 -3.52 -3.94
C PHE A 365 -14.64 -3.22 -2.51
N LEU A 366 -15.94 -3.38 -2.24
CA LEU A 366 -16.55 -2.88 -1.01
C LEU A 366 -17.07 -4.00 -0.11
N THR A 367 -17.75 -5.02 -0.67
CA THR A 367 -18.43 -6.03 0.16
C THR A 367 -17.79 -7.42 0.13
N GLY A 368 -16.91 -7.69 -0.83
CA GLY A 368 -16.48 -9.05 -1.13
C GLY A 368 -17.50 -9.84 -1.96
N ILE A 369 -17.03 -10.97 -2.49
CA ILE A 369 -17.83 -11.89 -3.30
C ILE A 369 -18.46 -12.92 -2.37
N ALA A 370 -19.78 -13.09 -2.50
CA ALA A 370 -20.56 -14.07 -1.74
C ALA A 370 -19.94 -15.47 -1.82
N ASP A 371 -19.91 -16.17 -0.69
CA ASP A 371 -19.31 -17.51 -0.51
C ASP A 371 -17.78 -17.59 -0.78
N VAL A 372 -17.10 -16.46 -1.00
CA VAL A 372 -15.65 -16.39 -1.24
C VAL A 372 -14.94 -15.59 -0.15
N ASN A 373 -15.26 -14.31 -0.02
CA ASN A 373 -14.58 -13.38 0.89
C ASN A 373 -15.48 -12.21 1.31
N GLN A 374 -16.79 -12.45 1.43
CA GLN A 374 -17.74 -11.48 1.97
C GLN A 374 -17.91 -11.70 3.48
N PRO A 375 -17.55 -10.73 4.34
CA PRO A 375 -17.79 -10.81 5.79
C PRO A 375 -19.28 -10.87 6.14
N GLU A 376 -19.59 -11.51 7.27
CA GLU A 376 -20.93 -11.48 7.86
C GLU A 376 -21.26 -10.06 8.33
N GLY A 377 -22.32 -9.45 7.78
CA GLY A 377 -22.73 -8.09 8.19
C GLY A 377 -22.01 -6.95 7.48
N VAL A 378 -21.22 -7.24 6.44
CA VAL A 378 -20.41 -6.25 5.72
C VAL A 378 -21.14 -4.95 5.38
N ARG A 379 -20.54 -3.83 5.77
CA ARG A 379 -20.91 -2.48 5.36
C ARG A 379 -20.09 -2.10 4.12
N PRO A 380 -20.73 -1.72 3.00
CA PRO A 380 -20.00 -1.19 1.86
C PRO A 380 -19.32 0.14 2.23
N ALA A 381 -17.99 0.19 2.14
CA ALA A 381 -17.17 1.35 2.51
C ALA A 381 -15.93 1.45 1.62
#